data_AF-A0AAN6RMB4-F1
#
_entry.id   AF-A0AAN6RMB4-F1
#
_cell.length_a   1.000
_cell.length_b   1.000
_cell.length_c   1.000
_cell.angle_alpha   90.00
_cell.angle_beta   90.00
_cell.angle_gamma   90.00
#
_symmetry.space_group_name_H-M   'P 1'
#
loop_
_entity.id
_entity.type
_entity.pdbx_description
1 polymer ?
#
loop_
_entity_poly.entity_id
_entity_poly.type
_entity_poly.pdbx_seq_one_letter_code
_entity_poly.pdbx_strand_id
1 'polypeptide(L)'
;MDSSHEPFLDIMEDTNDLMIHPHDIWFVAWDSWNIEHQTIDQAPKYIGEDSLDAYVQIIRGWLQQWVSSNSCPIIHQQLYRMQMPRCMQNAFMACAVYFSRTSSNKSTVFHIINDQAGDLIQQHTTQTLGVATLTLAEHLARVQTLLIFQIIRLFDGDIRMRARAEMDNPVLTSWNTEMWQLASRILPAADWSAVIPGSTDSSSTLWKAWCLSESIRRTWLTTSILQSVYTTIRDGISACPGGVFCTFGNELWDATSDFEWGMRTTSGKNLYFLQSMGIGQLLVDAAATEVDDFGHAFMLISQGLEKKQRWTMK
;
A
#
# COMPACT_ATOMS: atom_id res chain seq x y z
N MET A 1 -15.13 -71.91 8.18
CA MET A 1 -15.61 -70.88 9.13
C MET A 1 -14.37 -70.17 9.59
N ASP A 2 -14.09 -69.09 8.87
CA ASP A 2 -12.86 -68.32 8.87
C ASP A 2 -13.11 -67.09 9.75
N SER A 3 -12.19 -66.80 10.67
CA SER A 3 -12.30 -65.64 11.58
C SER A 3 -10.90 -65.27 12.06
N SER A 4 -10.17 -64.61 11.18
CA SER A 4 -8.94 -63.87 11.47
C SER A 4 -9.24 -62.70 12.41
N HIS A 5 -8.55 -62.67 13.56
CA HIS A 5 -8.45 -61.51 14.43
C HIS A 5 -7.50 -60.49 13.78
N GLU A 6 -8.03 -59.35 13.33
CA GLU A 6 -7.23 -58.16 13.06
C GLU A 6 -6.93 -57.40 14.37
N PRO A 7 -5.71 -56.88 14.56
CA PRO A 7 -5.46 -55.89 15.59
C PRO A 7 -5.90 -54.52 15.07
N PHE A 8 -6.86 -53.92 15.77
CA PHE A 8 -7.25 -52.52 15.60
C PHE A 8 -6.02 -51.65 15.89
N LEU A 9 -5.37 -51.17 14.84
CA LEU A 9 -4.37 -50.10 14.92
C LEU A 9 -5.13 -48.82 15.20
N ASP A 10 -5.08 -48.39 16.46
CA ASP A 10 -5.48 -47.04 16.89
C ASP A 10 -4.46 -46.06 16.27
N ILE A 11 -4.74 -45.64 15.04
CA ILE A 11 -4.05 -44.50 14.44
C ILE A 11 -4.62 -43.28 15.15
N MET A 12 -3.98 -42.87 16.24
CA MET A 12 -4.05 -41.47 16.66
C MET A 12 -3.58 -40.66 15.46
N GLU A 13 -4.54 -40.09 14.75
CA GLU A 13 -4.34 -39.01 13.81
C GLU A 13 -3.75 -37.86 14.63
N ASP A 14 -2.42 -37.77 14.67
CA ASP A 14 -1.67 -36.60 15.10
C ASP A 14 -1.92 -35.48 14.08
N THR A 15 -3.17 -35.01 14.03
CA THR A 15 -3.54 -33.72 13.48
C THR A 15 -3.20 -32.67 14.54
N ASN A 16 -1.92 -32.55 14.85
CA ASN A 16 -1.36 -31.26 15.22
C ASN A 16 -1.39 -30.41 13.94
N ASP A 17 -2.60 -30.02 13.56
CA ASP A 17 -2.82 -28.84 12.74
C ASP A 17 -2.28 -27.71 13.61
N LEU A 18 -0.98 -27.39 13.43
CA LEU A 18 -0.29 -26.31 14.10
C LEU A 18 -1.12 -25.07 13.80
N MET A 19 -2.03 -24.70 14.71
CA MET A 19 -2.76 -23.46 14.62
C MET A 19 -1.70 -22.37 14.64
N ILE A 20 -1.33 -21.87 13.45
CA ILE A 20 -0.41 -20.75 13.32
C ILE A 20 -1.10 -19.60 14.04
N HIS A 21 -0.62 -19.28 15.24
CA HIS A 21 -1.20 -18.18 15.98
C HIS A 21 -0.84 -16.89 15.23
N PRO A 22 -1.76 -15.93 15.09
CA PRO A 22 -1.46 -14.63 14.45
C PRO A 22 -0.20 -13.95 15.01
N HIS A 23 0.13 -14.19 16.27
CA HIS A 23 1.34 -13.68 16.92
C HIS A 23 2.65 -14.24 16.33
N ASP A 24 2.61 -15.39 15.67
CA ASP A 24 3.77 -16.02 15.03
C ASP A 24 3.98 -15.51 13.58
N ILE A 25 3.00 -14.80 13.02
CA ILE A 25 3.07 -14.23 11.67
C ILE A 25 3.49 -12.76 11.77
N TRP A 26 4.77 -12.50 11.48
CA TRP A 26 5.42 -11.20 11.66
C TRP A 26 4.67 -9.99 11.05
N PHE A 27 4.02 -10.14 9.89
CA PHE A 27 3.37 -9.04 9.18
C PHE A 27 1.96 -8.73 9.70
N VAL A 28 1.42 -9.51 10.62
CA VAL A 28 0.09 -9.30 11.23
C VAL A 28 0.17 -9.22 12.75
N ALA A 29 1.37 -9.33 13.31
CA ALA A 29 1.63 -9.05 14.72
C ALA A 29 1.01 -7.71 15.12
N TRP A 30 0.37 -7.67 16.28
CA TRP A 30 -0.44 -6.52 16.73
C TRP A 30 0.36 -5.21 16.77
N ASP A 31 1.62 -5.28 17.17
CA ASP A 31 2.56 -4.17 17.28
C ASP A 31 2.99 -3.62 15.92
N SER A 32 3.00 -4.46 14.88
CA SER A 32 3.29 -4.06 13.50
C SER A 32 2.25 -3.12 12.87
N TRP A 33 1.14 -2.85 13.57
CA TRP A 33 0.09 -1.89 13.17
C TRP A 33 0.11 -0.59 13.97
N ASN A 34 1.06 -0.44 14.89
CA ASN A 34 1.23 0.80 15.65
C ASN A 34 1.77 1.92 14.74
N ILE A 35 1.19 3.11 14.89
CA ILE A 35 1.70 4.32 14.26
C ILE A 35 2.69 4.96 15.24
N GLU A 36 3.94 5.06 14.84
CA GLU A 36 4.95 5.80 15.59
C GLU A 36 4.96 7.26 15.18
N HIS A 37 5.10 8.15 16.15
CA HIS A 37 5.23 9.58 15.93
C HIS A 37 6.59 10.07 16.39
N GLN A 38 7.08 11.16 15.78
CA GLN A 38 8.29 11.83 16.29
C GLN A 38 8.04 12.32 17.71
N THR A 39 9.06 12.18 18.56
CA THR A 39 9.06 12.80 19.88
C THR A 39 9.10 14.32 19.72
N ILE A 40 8.42 15.05 20.61
CA ILE A 40 8.25 16.53 20.56
C ILE A 40 9.60 17.29 20.43
N ASP A 41 10.69 16.70 20.91
CA ASP A 41 12.02 17.33 20.94
C ASP A 41 12.84 17.18 19.65
N GLN A 42 12.30 16.56 18.59
CA GLN A 42 13.02 16.39 17.33
C GLN A 42 12.92 17.65 16.46
N ALA A 43 14.07 18.16 16.01
CA ALA A 43 14.12 19.29 15.08
C ALA A 43 13.45 18.93 13.75
N PRO A 44 12.78 19.90 13.08
CA PRO A 44 12.21 19.68 11.75
C PRO A 44 13.28 19.18 10.78
N LYS A 45 12.97 18.09 10.07
CA LYS A 45 13.84 17.60 9.00
C LYS A 45 13.61 18.44 7.75
N TYR A 46 14.67 19.08 7.26
CA TYR A 46 14.63 19.76 5.97
C TYR A 46 14.81 18.75 4.84
N ILE A 47 13.87 18.76 3.89
CA ILE A 47 13.94 18.02 2.63
C ILE A 47 13.97 19.05 1.51
N GLY A 48 15.03 19.03 0.69
CA GLY A 48 15.22 20.01 -0.38
C GLY A 48 14.20 19.86 -1.51
N GLU A 49 13.93 20.95 -2.22
CA GLU A 49 12.97 21.02 -3.33
C GLU A 49 13.23 19.94 -4.39
N ASP A 50 14.48 19.71 -4.78
CA ASP A 50 14.86 18.65 -5.72
C ASP A 50 14.39 17.26 -5.28
N SER A 51 14.35 16.99 -3.98
CA SER A 51 13.88 15.71 -3.43
C SER A 51 12.36 15.60 -3.48
N LEU A 52 11.66 16.71 -3.24
CA LEU A 52 10.19 16.79 -3.34
C LEU A 52 9.77 16.59 -4.79
N ASP A 53 10.40 17.29 -5.73
CA ASP A 53 10.13 17.18 -7.16
C ASP A 53 10.44 15.78 -7.69
N ALA A 54 11.60 15.21 -7.33
CA ALA A 54 11.94 13.85 -7.72
C ALA A 54 10.93 12.82 -7.17
N TYR A 55 10.45 12.99 -5.94
CA TYR A 55 9.41 12.12 -5.38
C TYR A 55 8.09 12.24 -6.15
N VAL A 56 7.67 13.46 -6.50
CA VAL A 56 6.48 13.70 -7.34
C VAL A 56 6.59 13.01 -8.70
N GLN A 57 7.76 13.04 -9.33
CA GLN A 57 7.97 12.32 -10.60
C GLN A 57 7.89 10.80 -10.41
N ILE A 58 8.44 10.26 -9.32
CA ILE A 58 8.40 8.83 -9.02
C ILE A 58 6.95 8.34 -8.85
N ILE A 59 6.15 8.99 -8.00
CA ILE A 59 4.76 8.55 -7.76
C ILE A 59 3.86 8.71 -8.99
N ARG A 60 4.13 9.70 -9.86
CA ARG A 60 3.47 9.80 -11.17
C ARG A 60 3.90 8.67 -12.09
N GLY A 61 5.17 8.30 -12.07
CA GLY A 61 5.72 7.15 -12.76
C GLY A 61 5.04 5.84 -12.35
N TRP A 62 4.72 5.67 -11.05
CA TRP A 62 3.98 4.51 -10.57
C TRP A 62 2.58 4.38 -11.20
N LEU A 63 1.90 5.49 -11.48
CA LEU A 63 0.61 5.45 -12.18
C LEU A 63 0.78 4.95 -13.63
N GLN A 64 1.86 5.37 -14.30
CA GLN A 64 2.18 4.92 -15.65
C GLN A 64 2.55 3.43 -15.67
N GLN A 65 3.37 3.01 -14.71
CA GLN A 65 3.75 1.60 -14.50
C GLN A 65 2.51 0.74 -14.26
N TRP A 66 1.57 1.21 -13.43
CA TRP A 66 0.33 0.48 -13.17
C TRP A 66 -0.48 0.24 -14.44
N VAL A 67 -0.65 1.25 -15.28
CA VAL A 67 -1.37 1.10 -16.56
C VAL A 67 -0.63 0.16 -17.53
N SER A 68 0.70 0.16 -17.51
CA SER A 68 1.51 -0.60 -18.48
C SER A 68 1.72 -2.06 -18.07
N SER A 69 1.81 -2.33 -16.77
CA SER A 69 2.21 -3.62 -16.22
C SER A 69 1.17 -4.26 -15.30
N ASN A 70 0.04 -3.58 -15.07
CA ASN A 70 -1.01 -3.98 -14.11
C ASN A 70 -0.48 -4.14 -12.66
N SER A 71 0.64 -3.49 -12.35
CA SER A 71 1.24 -3.45 -11.02
C SER A 71 2.08 -2.19 -10.86
N CYS A 72 2.23 -1.74 -9.61
CA CYS A 72 3.17 -0.70 -9.23
C CYS A 72 3.49 -0.85 -7.74
N PRO A 73 4.42 -0.04 -7.19
CA PRO A 73 4.82 -0.16 -5.79
C PRO A 73 3.70 0.00 -4.75
N ILE A 74 2.52 0.52 -5.12
CA ILE A 74 1.34 0.61 -4.23
C ILE A 74 0.19 -0.32 -4.61
N ILE A 75 0.22 -0.95 -5.78
CA ILE A 75 -0.81 -1.89 -6.26
C ILE A 75 -0.13 -3.20 -6.69
N HIS A 76 -0.21 -4.21 -5.82
CA HIS A 76 0.35 -5.52 -6.09
C HIS A 76 -0.38 -6.22 -7.24
N GLN A 77 0.36 -6.93 -8.10
CA GLN A 77 -0.19 -7.61 -9.29
C GLN A 77 -1.31 -8.62 -8.98
N GLN A 78 -1.29 -9.23 -7.79
CA GLN A 78 -2.31 -10.20 -7.38
C GLN A 78 -3.52 -9.57 -6.67
N LEU A 79 -3.43 -8.31 -6.24
CA LEU A 79 -4.45 -7.68 -5.39
C LEU A 79 -5.83 -7.67 -6.05
N TYR A 80 -5.87 -7.35 -7.34
CA TYR A 80 -7.10 -7.21 -8.13
C TYR A 80 -7.20 -8.20 -9.29
N ARG A 81 -6.38 -9.26 -9.29
CA ARG A 81 -6.27 -10.20 -10.41
C ARG A 81 -7.59 -10.93 -10.69
N MET A 82 -8.29 -11.37 -9.65
CA MET A 82 -9.56 -12.10 -9.80
C MET A 82 -10.72 -11.16 -10.06
N GLN A 83 -10.78 -10.04 -9.33
CA GLN A 83 -11.83 -9.05 -9.48
C GLN A 83 -11.29 -7.67 -9.10
N MET A 84 -11.24 -6.78 -10.08
CA MET A 84 -10.93 -5.37 -9.85
C MET A 84 -12.21 -4.62 -9.47
N PRO A 85 -12.27 -3.93 -8.32
CA PRO A 85 -13.42 -3.11 -7.94
C PRO A 85 -13.74 -2.03 -8.98
N ARG A 86 -15.00 -1.61 -9.08
CA ARG A 86 -15.44 -0.66 -10.11
C ARG A 86 -14.72 0.68 -10.05
N CYS A 87 -14.45 1.18 -8.85
CA CYS A 87 -13.67 2.41 -8.64
C CYS A 87 -12.24 2.28 -9.21
N MET A 88 -11.57 1.15 -8.98
CA MET A 88 -10.24 0.87 -9.53
C MET A 88 -10.26 0.70 -11.05
N GLN A 89 -11.29 0.05 -11.62
CA GLN A 89 -11.45 -0.01 -13.09
C GLN A 89 -11.56 1.38 -13.70
N ASN A 90 -12.37 2.25 -13.09
CA ASN A 90 -12.54 3.63 -13.54
C ASN A 90 -11.23 4.42 -13.44
N ALA A 91 -10.51 4.31 -12.32
CA ALA A 91 -9.19 4.93 -12.17
C ALA A 91 -8.16 4.40 -13.18
N PHE A 92 -8.16 3.10 -13.48
CA PHE A 92 -7.28 2.49 -14.48
C PHE A 92 -7.54 3.10 -15.86
N MET A 93 -8.81 3.12 -16.30
CA MET A 93 -9.19 3.72 -17.57
C MET A 93 -8.86 5.22 -17.63
N ALA A 94 -9.15 5.96 -16.56
CA ALA A 94 -8.84 7.38 -16.47
C ALA A 94 -7.32 7.65 -16.53
N CYS A 95 -6.50 6.80 -15.91
CA CYS A 95 -5.04 6.88 -16.00
C CYS A 95 -4.54 6.56 -17.41
N ALA A 96 -5.09 5.54 -18.07
CA ALA A 96 -4.72 5.21 -19.45
C ALA A 96 -5.05 6.36 -20.43
N VAL A 97 -6.23 6.96 -20.27
CA VAL A 97 -6.63 8.15 -21.04
C VAL A 97 -5.76 9.36 -20.67
N TYR A 98 -5.41 9.51 -19.39
CA TYR A 98 -4.47 10.52 -18.93
C TYR A 98 -3.12 10.40 -19.65
N PHE A 99 -2.48 9.24 -19.64
CA PHE A 99 -1.16 9.08 -20.29
C PHE A 99 -1.19 9.12 -21.82
N SER A 100 -2.34 8.87 -22.45
CA SER A 100 -2.53 9.01 -23.91
C SER A 100 -3.06 10.38 -24.35
N ARG A 101 -3.21 11.34 -23.42
CA ARG A 101 -3.74 12.67 -23.72
C ARG A 101 -2.83 13.44 -24.69
N THR A 102 -3.46 14.25 -25.53
CA THR A 102 -2.83 15.22 -26.42
C THR A 102 -3.11 16.64 -25.93
N SER A 103 -2.44 17.64 -26.50
CA SER A 103 -2.77 19.05 -26.24
C SER A 103 -4.23 19.38 -26.54
N SER A 104 -4.81 18.77 -27.58
CA SER A 104 -6.19 19.01 -28.02
C SER A 104 -7.26 18.45 -27.08
N ASN A 105 -6.99 17.32 -26.40
CA ASN A 105 -7.98 16.68 -25.52
C ASN A 105 -7.69 16.84 -24.01
N LYS A 106 -6.57 17.49 -23.65
CA LYS A 106 -6.13 17.68 -22.26
C LYS A 106 -7.24 18.17 -21.32
N SER A 107 -7.99 19.20 -21.73
CA SER A 107 -9.08 19.76 -20.91
C SER A 107 -10.18 18.73 -20.65
N THR A 108 -10.59 17.97 -21.66
CA THR A 108 -11.60 16.93 -21.54
C THR A 108 -11.15 15.81 -20.60
N VAL A 109 -9.89 15.38 -20.72
CA VAL A 109 -9.31 14.36 -19.85
C VAL A 109 -9.28 14.83 -18.39
N PHE A 110 -8.91 16.09 -18.17
CA PHE A 110 -8.90 16.70 -16.83
C PHE A 110 -10.30 16.79 -16.21
N HIS A 111 -11.32 17.10 -17.02
CA HIS A 111 -12.72 17.04 -16.57
C HIS A 111 -13.14 15.63 -16.18
N ILE A 112 -12.85 14.62 -17.01
CA ILE A 112 -13.17 13.21 -16.70
C ILE A 112 -12.57 12.79 -15.35
N ILE A 113 -11.31 13.15 -15.08
CA ILE A 113 -10.64 12.81 -13.82
C ILE A 113 -11.31 13.47 -12.61
N ASN A 114 -11.68 14.76 -12.73
CA ASN A 114 -12.38 15.45 -11.65
C ASN A 114 -13.77 14.86 -11.39
N ASP A 115 -14.52 14.57 -12.44
CA ASP A 115 -15.87 14.02 -12.34
C ASP A 115 -15.83 12.62 -11.71
N GLN A 116 -14.90 11.76 -12.14
CA GLN A 116 -14.70 10.43 -11.54
C GLN A 116 -14.29 10.50 -10.05
N ALA A 117 -13.46 11.47 -9.67
CA ALA A 117 -13.12 11.68 -8.27
C ALA A 117 -14.32 12.18 -7.45
N GLY A 118 -15.13 13.08 -8.01
CA GLY A 118 -16.36 13.58 -7.39
C GLY A 118 -17.40 12.47 -7.20
N ASP A 119 -17.64 11.67 -8.25
CA ASP A 119 -18.55 10.53 -8.24
C ASP A 119 -18.15 9.51 -7.16
N LEU A 120 -16.85 9.19 -7.05
CA LEU A 120 -16.34 8.29 -6.03
C LEU A 120 -16.68 8.79 -4.61
N ILE A 121 -16.42 10.07 -4.33
CA ILE A 121 -16.69 10.68 -3.02
C ILE A 121 -18.18 10.69 -2.72
N GLN A 122 -19.01 11.04 -3.71
CA GLN A 122 -20.45 11.09 -3.57
C GLN A 122 -21.04 9.71 -3.29
N GLN A 123 -20.63 8.69 -4.05
CA GLN A 123 -21.09 7.30 -3.88
C GLN A 123 -20.81 6.78 -2.46
N HIS A 124 -19.60 6.98 -1.96
CA HIS A 124 -19.23 6.49 -0.63
C HIS A 124 -19.86 7.32 0.51
N THR A 125 -20.16 8.60 0.28
CA THR A 125 -20.90 9.42 1.25
C THR A 125 -22.35 8.95 1.37
N THR A 126 -23.01 8.61 0.24
CA THR A 126 -24.36 8.05 0.26
C THR A 126 -24.38 6.66 0.88
N GLN A 127 -23.36 5.83 0.63
CA GLN A 127 -23.25 4.51 1.26
C GLN A 127 -23.10 4.58 2.77
N THR A 128 -22.34 5.53 3.34
CA THR A 128 -22.23 5.72 4.79
C THR A 128 -23.53 6.17 5.46
N LEU A 129 -24.45 6.79 4.72
CA LEU A 129 -25.80 7.11 5.21
C LEU A 129 -26.73 5.88 5.17
N GLY A 130 -26.38 4.86 4.38
CA GLY A 130 -26.95 3.52 4.44
C GLY A 130 -26.17 2.64 5.42
N VAL A 131 -26.79 1.58 5.94
CA VAL A 131 -26.19 0.69 6.95
C VAL A 131 -25.11 -0.26 6.36
N ALA A 132 -24.56 0.04 5.18
CA ALA A 132 -23.60 -0.82 4.50
C ALA A 132 -22.18 -0.57 5.06
N THR A 133 -21.64 -1.56 5.76
CA THR A 133 -20.23 -1.56 6.20
C THR A 133 -19.35 -2.02 5.05
N LEU A 134 -18.27 -1.28 4.77
CA LEU A 134 -17.30 -1.64 3.74
C LEU A 134 -16.37 -2.73 4.25
N THR A 135 -16.03 -3.67 3.37
CA THR A 135 -14.94 -4.63 3.59
C THR A 135 -13.58 -3.92 3.57
N LEU A 136 -12.55 -4.58 4.13
CA LEU A 136 -11.20 -4.04 4.13
C LEU A 136 -10.65 -3.83 2.71
N ALA A 137 -10.97 -4.73 1.78
CA ALA A 137 -10.59 -4.61 0.38
C ALA A 137 -11.27 -3.41 -0.31
N GLU A 138 -12.54 -3.12 0.02
CA GLU A 138 -13.24 -1.93 -0.48
C GLU A 138 -12.68 -0.64 0.11
N HIS A 139 -12.32 -0.64 1.39
CA HIS A 139 -11.59 0.46 2.02
C HIS A 139 -10.27 0.75 1.30
N LEU A 140 -9.46 -0.28 1.04
CA LEU A 140 -8.22 -0.14 0.29
C LEU A 140 -8.47 0.41 -1.12
N ALA A 141 -9.45 -0.16 -1.84
CA ALA A 141 -9.76 0.24 -3.21
C ALA A 141 -10.19 1.71 -3.32
N ARG A 142 -11.06 2.21 -2.41
CA ARG A 142 -11.48 3.63 -2.46
C ARG A 142 -10.34 4.58 -2.10
N VAL A 143 -9.46 4.21 -1.17
CA VAL A 143 -8.28 5.01 -0.80
C VAL A 143 -7.30 5.06 -1.96
N GLN A 144 -6.96 3.91 -2.57
CA GLN A 144 -6.07 3.86 -3.74
C GLN A 144 -6.66 4.64 -4.92
N THR A 145 -7.95 4.49 -5.20
CA THR A 145 -8.64 5.23 -6.29
C THR A 145 -8.53 6.73 -6.07
N LEU A 146 -8.86 7.23 -4.87
CA LEU A 146 -8.79 8.67 -4.59
C LEU A 146 -7.34 9.17 -4.57
N LEU A 147 -6.40 8.38 -4.04
CA LEU A 147 -4.97 8.68 -4.06
C LEU A 147 -4.45 8.89 -5.50
N ILE A 148 -4.81 7.99 -6.43
CA ILE A 148 -4.45 8.09 -7.85
C ILE A 148 -4.95 9.41 -8.45
N PHE A 149 -6.22 9.75 -8.23
CA PHE A 149 -6.77 11.01 -8.71
C PHE A 149 -6.09 12.21 -8.07
N GLN A 150 -5.76 12.15 -6.78
CA GLN A 150 -5.08 13.24 -6.07
C GLN A 150 -3.65 13.46 -6.58
N ILE A 151 -2.90 12.40 -6.88
CA ILE A 151 -1.57 12.52 -7.49
C ILE A 151 -1.65 13.32 -8.80
N ILE A 152 -2.63 13.04 -9.65
CA ILE A 152 -2.80 13.77 -10.91
C ILE A 152 -3.24 15.22 -10.65
N ARG A 153 -4.28 15.41 -9.84
CA ARG A 153 -4.93 16.71 -9.64
C ARG A 153 -4.05 17.73 -8.92
N LEU A 154 -3.24 17.29 -7.96
CA LEU A 154 -2.33 18.17 -7.22
C LEU A 154 -1.09 18.55 -8.04
N PHE A 155 -0.48 17.58 -8.73
CA PHE A 155 0.87 17.71 -9.30
C PHE A 155 0.94 17.89 -10.82
N ASP A 156 -0.15 17.68 -11.55
CA ASP A 156 -0.21 17.94 -13.00
C ASP A 156 -1.52 18.63 -13.45
N GLY A 157 -2.46 18.80 -12.51
CA GLY A 157 -3.72 19.47 -12.75
C GLY A 157 -3.59 20.97 -12.96
N ASP A 158 -4.63 21.55 -13.56
CA ASP A 158 -4.81 23.00 -13.61
C ASP A 158 -5.19 23.58 -12.23
N ILE A 159 -5.32 24.91 -12.15
CA ILE A 159 -5.65 25.61 -10.91
C ILE A 159 -6.96 25.09 -10.29
N ARG A 160 -7.96 24.74 -11.12
CA ARG A 160 -9.26 24.27 -10.65
C ARG A 160 -9.17 22.84 -10.11
N MET A 161 -8.44 21.97 -10.79
CA MET A 161 -8.16 20.62 -10.32
C MET A 161 -7.47 20.65 -8.96
N ARG A 162 -6.44 21.49 -8.81
CA ARG A 162 -5.70 21.64 -7.56
C ARG A 162 -6.58 22.16 -6.43
N ALA A 163 -7.35 23.22 -6.66
CA ALA A 163 -8.27 23.75 -5.65
C ALA A 163 -9.30 22.71 -5.19
N ARG A 164 -9.85 21.92 -6.13
CA ARG A 164 -10.79 20.86 -5.76
C ARG A 164 -10.08 19.71 -5.03
N ALA A 165 -8.87 19.38 -5.43
CA ALA A 165 -8.06 18.34 -4.79
C ALA A 165 -7.76 18.69 -3.33
N GLU A 166 -7.44 19.96 -3.06
CA GLU A 166 -7.28 20.49 -1.70
C GLU A 166 -8.56 20.37 -0.87
N MET A 167 -9.73 20.66 -1.46
CA MET A 167 -11.02 20.48 -0.79
C MET A 167 -11.31 19.01 -0.46
N ASP A 168 -10.87 18.09 -1.30
CA ASP A 168 -11.09 16.66 -1.14
C ASP A 168 -10.00 15.97 -0.27
N ASN A 169 -8.91 16.66 0.09
CA ASN A 169 -7.83 16.09 0.91
C ASN A 169 -8.29 15.56 2.28
N PRO A 170 -9.14 16.28 3.05
CA PRO A 170 -9.67 15.76 4.32
C PRO A 170 -10.43 14.43 4.15
N VAL A 171 -11.11 14.22 3.02
CA VAL A 171 -11.81 12.96 2.72
C VAL A 171 -10.79 11.83 2.54
N LEU A 172 -9.73 12.06 1.77
CA LEU A 172 -8.65 11.08 1.60
C LEU A 172 -8.00 10.73 2.95
N THR A 173 -7.73 11.72 3.81
CA THR A 173 -7.19 11.50 5.16
C THR A 173 -8.15 10.66 6.02
N SER A 174 -9.45 10.96 6.00
CA SER A 174 -10.46 10.19 6.74
C SER A 174 -10.50 8.75 6.27
N TRP A 175 -10.60 8.52 4.95
CA TRP A 175 -10.68 7.18 4.41
C TRP A 175 -9.41 6.35 4.66
N ASN A 176 -8.24 6.99 4.60
CA ASN A 176 -6.96 6.36 4.92
C ASN A 176 -6.89 5.95 6.41
N THR A 177 -7.41 6.80 7.30
CA THR A 177 -7.51 6.52 8.74
C THR A 177 -8.48 5.37 9.03
N GLU A 178 -9.68 5.40 8.43
CA GLU A 178 -10.68 4.34 8.59
C GLU A 178 -10.16 2.99 8.06
N MET A 179 -9.47 3.00 6.91
CA MET A 179 -8.81 1.80 6.38
C MET A 179 -7.79 1.23 7.37
N TRP A 180 -6.92 2.09 7.92
CA TRP A 180 -5.90 1.67 8.89
C TRP A 180 -6.52 1.09 10.17
N GLN A 181 -7.53 1.76 10.73
CA GLN A 181 -8.21 1.31 11.95
C GLN A 181 -8.94 -0.03 11.78
N LEU A 182 -9.52 -0.27 10.60
CA LEU A 182 -10.14 -1.55 10.28
C LEU A 182 -9.08 -2.65 10.13
N ALA A 183 -7.99 -2.35 9.42
CA ALA A 183 -6.86 -3.25 9.21
C ALA A 183 -6.23 -3.70 10.54
N SER A 184 -5.94 -2.74 11.43
CA SER A 184 -5.32 -2.98 12.73
C SER A 184 -6.20 -3.79 13.69
N ARG A 185 -7.51 -3.86 13.44
CA ARG A 185 -8.46 -4.65 14.23
C ARG A 185 -8.60 -6.08 13.70
N ILE A 186 -8.71 -6.24 12.37
CA ILE A 186 -9.08 -7.52 11.76
C ILE A 186 -7.86 -8.39 11.46
N LEU A 187 -6.78 -7.80 10.94
CA LEU A 187 -5.63 -8.57 10.47
C LEU A 187 -4.89 -9.30 11.61
N PRO A 188 -4.65 -8.68 12.79
CA PRO A 188 -4.07 -9.41 13.92
C PRO A 188 -4.98 -10.49 14.53
N ALA A 189 -6.28 -10.45 14.27
CA ALA A 189 -7.23 -11.43 14.79
C ALA A 189 -7.25 -12.76 14.01
N ALA A 190 -6.51 -12.85 12.89
CA ALA A 190 -6.38 -14.03 12.02
C ALA A 190 -7.67 -14.64 11.46
N ASP A 191 -8.78 -13.88 11.38
CA ASP A 191 -9.96 -14.34 10.65
C ASP A 191 -9.80 -14.11 9.13
N TRP A 192 -8.82 -14.80 8.54
CA TRP A 192 -8.47 -14.66 7.11
C TRP A 192 -9.58 -15.13 6.17
N SER A 193 -10.47 -15.98 6.66
CA SER A 193 -11.63 -16.49 5.94
C SER A 193 -12.63 -15.37 5.60
N ALA A 194 -12.75 -14.37 6.48
CA ALA A 194 -13.59 -13.19 6.26
C ALA A 194 -12.92 -12.12 5.38
N VAL A 195 -11.58 -12.16 5.25
CA VAL A 195 -10.79 -11.16 4.53
C VAL A 195 -10.61 -11.52 3.05
N ILE A 196 -10.60 -12.82 2.70
CA ILE A 196 -10.36 -13.32 1.34
C ILE A 196 -11.48 -14.29 0.94
N PRO A 197 -12.48 -13.86 0.15
CA PRO A 197 -13.54 -14.73 -0.31
C PRO A 197 -13.01 -15.90 -1.15
N GLY A 198 -13.36 -17.15 -0.78
CA GLY A 198 -13.16 -18.34 -1.63
C GLY A 198 -11.81 -19.07 -1.52
N SER A 199 -11.04 -18.89 -0.45
CA SER A 199 -9.77 -19.63 -0.23
C SER A 199 -9.99 -20.84 0.69
N THR A 200 -9.87 -22.06 0.16
CA THR A 200 -9.92 -23.33 0.94
C THR A 200 -8.53 -23.89 1.25
N ASP A 201 -7.46 -23.25 0.79
CA ASP A 201 -6.06 -23.67 0.99
C ASP A 201 -5.35 -22.66 1.90
N SER A 202 -4.80 -23.15 3.02
CA SER A 202 -4.19 -22.34 4.08
C SER A 202 -2.92 -21.60 3.61
N SER A 203 -2.13 -22.21 2.71
CA SER A 203 -0.90 -21.63 2.16
C SER A 203 -1.19 -20.39 1.28
N SER A 204 -2.04 -20.57 0.26
CA SER A 204 -2.54 -19.50 -0.63
C SER A 204 -3.21 -18.34 0.13
N THR A 205 -3.68 -18.59 1.35
CA THR A 205 -4.31 -17.56 2.19
C THR A 205 -3.28 -16.62 2.83
N LEU A 206 -2.08 -17.10 3.20
CA LEU A 206 -1.05 -16.28 3.84
C LEU A 206 -0.42 -15.28 2.87
N TRP A 207 -0.05 -15.69 1.66
CA TRP A 207 0.50 -14.76 0.68
C TRP A 207 -0.50 -13.68 0.28
N LYS A 208 -1.78 -14.04 0.10
CA LYS A 208 -2.85 -13.06 -0.16
C LYS A 208 -3.05 -12.11 1.01
N ALA A 209 -3.01 -12.61 2.26
CA ALA A 209 -3.06 -11.79 3.45
C ALA A 209 -1.88 -10.82 3.53
N TRP A 210 -0.68 -11.29 3.18
CA TRP A 210 0.52 -10.45 3.08
C TRP A 210 0.36 -9.38 2.01
N CYS A 211 -0.06 -9.74 0.79
CA CYS A 211 -0.29 -8.81 -0.30
C CYS A 211 -1.26 -7.69 0.10
N LEU A 212 -2.37 -8.05 0.77
CA LEU A 212 -3.35 -7.07 1.25
C LEU A 212 -2.75 -6.17 2.34
N SER A 213 -2.10 -6.78 3.35
CA SER A 213 -1.50 -6.05 4.48
C SER A 213 -0.41 -5.07 4.02
N GLU A 214 0.46 -5.52 3.14
CA GLU A 214 1.53 -4.70 2.57
C GLU A 214 0.98 -3.62 1.64
N SER A 215 -0.05 -3.92 0.84
CA SER A 215 -0.74 -2.89 0.03
C SER A 215 -1.37 -1.80 0.89
N ILE A 216 -1.95 -2.15 2.05
CA ILE A 216 -2.48 -1.19 3.02
C ILE A 216 -1.36 -0.30 3.57
N ARG A 217 -0.24 -0.88 4.01
CA ARG A 217 0.92 -0.14 4.52
C ARG A 217 1.49 0.84 3.51
N ARG A 218 1.76 0.36 2.29
CA ARG A 218 2.31 1.18 1.21
C ARG A 218 1.34 2.28 0.78
N THR A 219 0.04 1.99 0.73
CA THR A 219 -1.01 2.99 0.44
C THR A 219 -1.11 4.04 1.54
N TRP A 220 -1.07 3.62 2.81
CA TRP A 220 -1.15 4.52 3.95
C TRP A 220 0.05 5.48 3.99
N LEU A 221 1.26 4.94 3.82
CA LEU A 221 2.49 5.73 3.77
C LEU A 221 2.47 6.69 2.57
N THR A 222 2.12 6.21 1.38
CA THR A 222 2.07 7.05 0.17
C THR A 222 1.07 8.18 0.32
N THR A 223 -0.12 7.91 0.87
CA THR A 223 -1.14 8.93 1.12
C THR A 223 -0.64 10.00 2.10
N SER A 224 -0.04 9.56 3.20
CA SER A 224 0.48 10.44 4.25
C SER A 224 1.64 11.30 3.74
N ILE A 225 2.55 10.71 2.97
CA ILE A 225 3.66 11.44 2.35
C ILE A 225 3.16 12.39 1.27
N LEU A 226 2.21 11.98 0.41
CA LEU A 226 1.64 12.84 -0.63
C LEU A 226 1.15 14.17 -0.03
N GLN A 227 0.41 14.09 1.07
CA GLN A 227 -0.11 15.26 1.78
C GLN A 227 1.02 16.10 2.38
N SER A 228 2.02 15.44 2.97
CA SER A 228 3.18 16.12 3.56
C SER A 228 4.01 16.86 2.50
N VAL A 229 4.27 16.21 1.36
CA VAL A 229 4.99 16.78 0.21
C VAL A 229 4.22 17.95 -0.37
N TYR A 230 2.91 17.78 -0.64
CA TYR A 230 2.10 18.85 -1.18
C TYR A 230 2.06 20.07 -0.26
N THR A 231 1.83 19.87 1.04
CA THR A 231 1.78 20.95 2.03
C THR A 231 3.15 21.61 2.21
N THR A 232 4.24 20.84 2.16
CA THR A 232 5.61 21.39 2.20
C THR A 232 5.89 22.25 0.97
N ILE A 233 5.50 21.82 -0.23
CA ILE A 233 5.66 22.61 -1.45
C ILE A 233 4.81 23.90 -1.39
N ARG A 234 3.58 23.81 -0.89
CA ARG A 234 2.63 24.93 -0.87
C ARG A 234 2.94 25.96 0.23
N ASP A 235 3.22 25.46 1.43
CA ASP A 235 3.27 26.26 2.67
C ASP A 235 4.67 26.31 3.30
N GLY A 236 5.64 25.55 2.77
CA GLY A 236 7.01 25.46 3.28
C GLY A 236 7.18 24.52 4.49
N ILE A 237 6.09 23.96 5.03
CA ILE A 237 6.11 23.09 6.21
C ILE A 237 4.96 22.08 6.16
N SER A 238 5.18 20.89 6.72
CA SER A 238 4.12 19.93 6.99
C SER A 238 4.29 19.28 8.36
N ALA A 239 3.18 18.84 8.96
CA ALA A 239 3.24 17.96 10.12
C ALA A 239 3.81 16.59 9.71
N CYS A 240 4.55 15.94 10.61
CA CYS A 240 4.93 14.55 10.41
C CYS A 240 3.70 13.65 10.62
N PRO A 241 3.28 12.85 9.62
CA PRO A 241 2.11 11.99 9.76
C PRO A 241 2.34 10.79 10.71
N GLY A 242 3.59 10.60 11.15
CA GLY A 242 4.06 9.38 11.78
C GLY A 242 4.55 8.37 10.76
N GLY A 243 4.88 7.18 11.23
CA GLY A 243 5.28 6.07 10.39
C GLY A 243 4.74 4.76 10.89
N VAL A 244 4.72 3.78 10.00
CA VAL A 244 4.23 2.42 10.26
C VAL A 244 5.28 1.41 9.80
N PHE A 245 5.16 0.16 10.24
CA PHE A 245 5.94 -0.91 9.65
C PHE A 245 5.58 -1.10 8.17
N CYS A 246 6.59 -1.37 7.35
CA CYS A 246 6.46 -1.66 5.93
C CYS A 246 7.62 -2.55 5.48
N THR A 247 7.41 -3.34 4.42
CA THR A 247 8.47 -4.12 3.80
C THR A 247 9.17 -3.27 2.74
N PHE A 248 10.46 -3.00 2.90
CA PHE A 248 11.25 -2.22 1.94
C PHE A 248 12.21 -3.07 1.09
N GLY A 249 12.31 -4.38 1.36
CA GLY A 249 13.15 -5.28 0.60
C GLY A 249 12.57 -5.65 -0.77
N ASN A 250 13.45 -5.94 -1.73
CA ASN A 250 13.10 -6.34 -3.10
C ASN A 250 12.69 -7.81 -3.25
N GLU A 251 12.61 -8.57 -2.15
CA GLU A 251 12.38 -10.00 -2.21
C GLU A 251 10.89 -10.35 -2.38
N LEU A 252 9.95 -9.69 -1.69
CA LEU A 252 8.58 -10.23 -1.58
C LEU A 252 7.56 -9.61 -2.54
N TRP A 253 7.66 -8.31 -2.84
CA TRP A 253 6.61 -7.57 -3.56
C TRP A 253 6.38 -8.06 -5.00
N ASP A 254 7.42 -8.56 -5.65
CA ASP A 254 7.31 -9.01 -7.04
C ASP A 254 7.08 -10.52 -7.17
N ALA A 255 6.85 -11.23 -6.06
CA ALA A 255 6.52 -12.65 -6.10
C ALA A 255 5.26 -12.89 -6.96
N THR A 256 5.29 -13.93 -7.79
CA THR A 256 4.24 -14.23 -8.79
C THR A 256 3.35 -15.40 -8.40
N SER A 257 3.75 -16.16 -7.38
CA SER A 257 3.01 -17.30 -6.84
C SER A 257 3.21 -17.43 -5.33
N ASP A 258 2.29 -18.14 -4.69
CA ASP A 258 2.35 -18.44 -3.26
C ASP A 258 3.62 -19.25 -2.90
N PHE A 259 3.95 -20.23 -3.75
CA PHE A 259 5.17 -21.02 -3.63
C PHE A 259 6.43 -20.16 -3.66
N GLU A 260 6.53 -19.24 -4.62
CA GLU A 260 7.65 -18.33 -4.73
C GLU A 260 7.76 -17.40 -3.52
N TRP A 261 6.65 -16.85 -3.06
CA TRP A 261 6.61 -16.01 -1.87
C TRP A 261 7.06 -16.77 -0.61
N GLY A 262 6.58 -18.00 -0.41
CA GLY A 262 6.97 -18.85 0.71
C GLY A 262 8.46 -19.23 0.68
N MET A 263 8.99 -19.55 -0.50
CA MET A 263 10.42 -19.80 -0.69
C MET A 263 11.27 -18.57 -0.36
N ARG A 264 10.89 -17.38 -0.85
CA ARG A 264 11.63 -16.14 -0.58
C ARG A 264 11.57 -15.74 0.90
N THR A 265 10.43 -15.94 1.55
CA THR A 265 10.25 -15.68 3.00
C THR A 265 11.15 -16.56 3.87
N THR A 266 11.44 -17.79 3.44
CA THR A 266 12.27 -18.76 4.19
C THR A 266 13.75 -18.78 3.74
N SER A 267 14.12 -17.92 2.78
CA SER A 267 15.47 -17.90 2.19
C SER A 267 16.58 -17.40 3.12
N GLY A 268 16.22 -16.83 4.28
CA GLY A 268 17.16 -16.23 5.23
C GLY A 268 17.65 -14.83 4.84
N LYS A 269 17.21 -14.30 3.69
CA LYS A 269 17.47 -12.90 3.30
C LYS A 269 16.70 -11.93 4.18
N ASN A 270 17.27 -10.74 4.39
CA ASN A 270 16.59 -9.69 5.12
C ASN A 270 15.44 -9.12 4.28
N LEU A 271 14.22 -9.18 4.81
CA LEU A 271 13.03 -8.66 4.15
C LEU A 271 12.91 -7.13 4.29
N TYR A 272 13.71 -6.54 5.18
CA TYR A 272 13.65 -5.13 5.57
C TYR A 272 12.23 -4.70 5.97
N PHE A 273 11.55 -5.58 6.73
CA PHE A 273 10.32 -5.22 7.41
C PHE A 273 10.65 -4.43 8.67
N LEU A 274 10.49 -3.12 8.60
CA LEU A 274 10.90 -2.19 9.65
C LEU A 274 9.97 -0.99 9.71
N GLN A 275 10.00 -0.31 10.84
CA GLN A 275 9.31 0.95 11.00
C GLN A 275 9.90 2.01 10.06
N SER A 276 9.07 2.52 9.15
CA SER A 276 9.39 3.60 8.20
C SER A 276 10.09 4.84 8.79
N MET A 277 9.83 5.22 10.05
CA MET A 277 10.57 6.30 10.73
C MET A 277 12.06 6.00 10.92
N GLY A 278 12.41 4.71 11.00
CA GLY A 278 13.77 4.17 11.13
C GLY A 278 14.45 3.83 9.80
N ILE A 279 13.82 4.09 8.65
CA ILE A 279 14.33 3.67 7.33
C ILE A 279 15.75 4.16 7.01
N GLY A 280 16.22 5.25 7.64
CA GLY A 280 17.57 5.76 7.47
C GLY A 280 18.68 4.75 7.82
N GLN A 281 18.37 3.71 8.60
CA GLN A 281 19.29 2.61 8.91
C GLN A 281 19.74 1.86 7.64
N LEU A 282 18.91 1.82 6.58
CA LEU A 282 19.24 1.18 5.30
C LEU A 282 20.45 1.81 4.60
N LEU A 283 20.83 3.07 4.93
CA LEU A 283 22.05 3.69 4.40
C LEU A 283 23.34 2.96 4.82
N VAL A 284 23.26 2.16 5.88
CA VAL A 284 24.35 1.40 6.50
C VAL A 284 24.12 -0.10 6.32
N ASP A 285 22.90 -0.56 6.59
CA ASP A 285 22.61 -1.98 6.79
C ASP A 285 22.21 -2.72 5.51
N ALA A 286 21.97 -2.01 4.41
CA ALA A 286 21.52 -2.59 3.15
C ALA A 286 22.31 -2.06 1.95
N ALA A 287 22.56 -2.94 0.98
CA ALA A 287 22.94 -2.51 -0.36
C ALA A 287 21.71 -1.93 -1.08
N ALA A 288 21.93 -0.91 -1.90
CA ALA A 288 20.84 -0.26 -2.65
C ALA A 288 20.07 -1.23 -3.56
N THR A 289 20.71 -2.30 -4.02
CA THR A 289 20.09 -3.34 -4.86
C THR A 289 19.15 -4.27 -4.09
N GLU A 290 19.21 -4.30 -2.75
CA GLU A 290 18.36 -5.15 -1.91
C GLU A 290 17.04 -4.47 -1.51
N VAL A 291 16.92 -3.16 -1.79
CA VAL A 291 15.75 -2.34 -1.49
C VAL A 291 14.92 -2.15 -2.75
N ASP A 292 13.61 -2.27 -2.62
CA ASP A 292 12.68 -2.18 -3.74
C ASP A 292 12.36 -0.73 -4.15
N ASP A 293 11.64 -0.57 -5.25
CA ASP A 293 11.26 0.75 -5.77
C ASP A 293 10.48 1.60 -4.75
N PHE A 294 9.68 0.97 -3.89
CA PHE A 294 8.95 1.66 -2.81
C PHE A 294 9.93 2.21 -1.78
N GLY A 295 10.86 1.39 -1.29
CA GLY A 295 11.91 1.79 -0.37
C GLY A 295 12.82 2.87 -0.94
N HIS A 296 13.15 2.81 -2.23
CA HIS A 296 13.91 3.86 -2.92
C HIS A 296 13.18 5.21 -2.95
N ALA A 297 11.86 5.21 -3.12
CA ALA A 297 11.05 6.42 -3.06
C ALA A 297 10.95 6.96 -1.63
N PHE A 298 10.79 6.09 -0.64
CA PHE A 298 10.70 6.47 0.76
C PHE A 298 12.07 6.96 1.32
N MET A 299 13.17 6.36 0.88
CA MET A 299 14.53 6.83 1.20
C MET A 299 14.80 8.22 0.63
N LEU A 300 14.32 8.50 -0.59
CA LEU A 300 14.41 9.84 -1.17
C LEU A 300 13.73 10.89 -0.30
N ILE A 301 12.49 10.64 0.11
CA ILE A 301 11.69 11.65 0.83
C ILE A 301 12.04 11.75 2.32
N SER A 302 12.72 10.76 2.87
CA SER A 302 13.14 10.74 4.29
C SER A 302 14.59 11.18 4.51
N GLN A 303 15.51 10.89 3.57
CA GLN A 303 16.94 11.16 3.69
C GLN A 303 17.43 12.27 2.75
N GLY A 304 16.64 12.64 1.75
CA GLY A 304 17.01 13.59 0.70
C GLY A 304 17.81 12.95 -0.43
N LEU A 305 17.77 13.63 -1.58
CA LEU A 305 18.33 13.15 -2.85
C LEU A 305 19.82 12.85 -2.77
N GLU A 306 20.62 13.73 -2.19
CA GLU A 306 22.08 13.58 -2.13
C GLU A 306 22.51 12.33 -1.35
N LYS A 307 21.91 12.10 -0.17
CA LYS A 307 22.22 10.91 0.64
C LYS A 307 21.81 9.63 -0.06
N LYS A 308 20.63 9.64 -0.70
CA LYS A 308 20.17 8.51 -1.52
C LYS A 308 21.16 8.22 -2.65
N GLN A 309 21.56 9.24 -3.41
CA GLN A 309 22.49 9.08 -4.55
C GLN A 309 23.83 8.50 -4.11
N ARG A 310 24.40 9.01 -3.01
CA ARG A 310 25.63 8.46 -2.44
C ARG A 310 25.48 7.00 -2.03
N TRP A 311 24.34 6.64 -1.45
CA TRP A 311 24.06 5.25 -1.07
C TRP A 311 23.91 4.33 -2.28
N THR A 312 23.30 4.79 -3.38
CA THR A 312 23.20 4.00 -4.63
C THR A 312 24.52 3.81 -5.38
N MET A 313 25.56 4.57 -5.03
CA MET A 313 26.90 4.46 -5.65
C MET A 313 27.86 3.55 -4.86
N LYS A 314 27.45 3.09 -3.66
CA LYS A 314 28.23 2.13 -2.87
C LYS A 314 28.07 0.72 -3.42
#